data_AF-A0A2V9ZYH0-F1
#
_entry.id   AF-A0A2V9ZYH0-F1
#
_cell.length_a   1.000
_cell.length_b   1.000
_cell.length_c   1.000
_cell.angle_alpha   90.00
_cell.angle_beta   90.00
_cell.angle_gamma   90.00
#
_symmetry.space_group_name_H-M   'P 1'
#
loop_
_entity.id
_entity.type
_entity.pdbx_description
1 polymer ?
#
loop_
_entity_poly.entity_id
_entity_poly.type
_entity_poly.pdbx_seq_one_letter_code
_entity_poly.pdbx_strand_id
1 'polypeptide(L)'
;MSTAATRPLRQPVASNRQLGIAWVLLCLSLAVHVTDEALTGFLSVYNPTVIGLRDKLGFWPMPTFGFREWLTGLIVGFLILLALSPLVFHGSRWMRPLFYFFAIIMLLNGLGHTTGTILGHTLTSIRFPRPMPGFYSSPLILAASIYALVQLRRTHQQPTA
;
A
#
# COMPACT_ATOMS: atom_id res chain seq x y z
N MET A 1 -48.10 24.82 2.59
CA MET A 1 -47.12 23.92 1.95
C MET A 1 -45.88 23.89 2.83
N SER A 2 -45.67 22.79 3.56
CA SER A 2 -44.51 22.62 4.47
C SER A 2 -43.41 21.91 3.68
N THR A 3 -42.28 22.58 3.49
CA THR A 3 -41.07 22.00 2.90
C THR A 3 -40.42 21.08 3.92
N ALA A 4 -40.58 19.77 3.72
CA ALA A 4 -39.85 18.76 4.46
C ALA A 4 -38.34 18.93 4.19
N ALA A 5 -37.62 19.45 5.16
CA ALA A 5 -36.17 19.51 5.13
C ALA A 5 -35.64 18.07 5.09
N THR A 6 -35.04 17.69 3.96
CA THR A 6 -34.33 16.43 3.77
C THR A 6 -33.16 16.41 4.74
N ARG A 7 -33.35 15.75 5.89
CA ARG A 7 -32.30 15.52 6.87
C ARG A 7 -31.19 14.74 6.16
N PRO A 8 -29.97 15.29 6.02
CA PRO A 8 -28.89 14.55 5.39
C PRO A 8 -28.68 13.28 6.21
N LEU A 9 -28.71 12.13 5.54
CA LEU A 9 -28.38 10.85 6.16
C LEU A 9 -27.00 11.00 6.80
N ARG A 10 -26.96 11.04 8.14
CA ARG A 10 -25.70 11.01 8.89
C ARG A 10 -24.99 9.75 8.47
N GLN A 11 -23.98 9.88 7.60
CA GLN A 11 -23.14 8.74 7.26
C GLN A 11 -22.57 8.19 8.57
N PRO A 12 -22.60 6.86 8.79
CA PRO A 12 -22.02 6.28 9.98
C PRO A 12 -20.56 6.72 10.04
N VAL A 13 -20.25 7.47 11.10
CA VAL A 13 -18.93 8.04 11.29
C VAL A 13 -17.96 6.89 11.52
N ALA A 14 -16.83 6.89 10.81
CA ALA A 14 -15.91 5.78 10.91
C ALA A 14 -15.35 5.65 12.33
N SER A 15 -15.47 4.46 12.92
CA SER A 15 -14.98 4.20 14.28
C SER A 15 -13.52 3.79 14.26
N ASN A 16 -12.80 3.97 15.37
CA ASN A 16 -11.43 3.46 15.53
C ASN A 16 -11.33 1.96 15.22
N ARG A 17 -12.42 1.20 15.44
CA ARG A 17 -12.51 -0.21 15.05
C ARG A 17 -12.44 -0.40 13.54
N GLN A 18 -13.16 0.40 12.75
CA GLN A 18 -13.08 0.34 11.28
C GLN A 18 -11.70 0.77 10.77
N LEU A 19 -11.09 1.76 11.43
CA LEU A 19 -9.72 2.18 11.11
C LEU A 19 -8.71 1.06 11.40
N GLY A 20 -8.81 0.39 12.54
CA GLY A 20 -7.99 -0.77 12.89
C GLY A 20 -8.20 -1.97 11.94
N ILE A 21 -9.44 -2.24 11.54
CA ILE A 21 -9.73 -3.26 10.51
C ILE A 21 -9.05 -2.88 9.18
N ALA A 22 -9.15 -1.63 8.75
CA ALA A 22 -8.50 -1.18 7.52
C ALA A 22 -6.97 -1.32 7.57
N TRP A 23 -6.36 -1.06 8.73
CA TRP A 23 -4.93 -1.26 8.96
C TRP A 23 -4.53 -2.72 8.81
N VAL A 24 -5.23 -3.62 9.50
CA VAL A 24 -4.95 -5.06 9.45
C VAL A 24 -5.15 -5.60 8.04
N LEU A 25 -6.24 -5.23 7.37
CA LEU A 25 -6.48 -5.62 5.98
C LEU A 25 -5.35 -5.19 5.06
N LEU A 26 -4.86 -3.95 5.18
CA LEU A 26 -3.73 -3.47 4.38
C LEU A 26 -2.44 -4.22 4.70
N CYS A 27 -2.16 -4.55 5.97
CA CYS A 27 -1.01 -5.37 6.35
C CYS A 27 -1.08 -6.77 5.73
N LEU A 28 -2.24 -7.43 5.80
CA LEU A 28 -2.44 -8.76 5.22
C LEU A 28 -2.34 -8.72 3.69
N SER A 29 -2.88 -7.69 3.04
CA SER A 29 -2.72 -7.47 1.61
C SER A 29 -1.25 -7.29 1.22
N LEU A 30 -0.45 -6.58 2.02
CA LEU A 30 0.99 -6.49 1.81
C LEU A 30 1.65 -7.87 1.92
N ALA A 31 1.32 -8.69 2.92
CA ALA A 31 1.91 -10.03 3.04
C ALA A 31 1.58 -10.94 1.84
N VAL A 32 0.33 -10.89 1.36
CA VAL A 32 -0.07 -11.58 0.12
C VAL A 32 0.72 -11.05 -1.06
N HIS A 33 0.90 -9.74 -1.16
CA HIS A 33 1.62 -9.11 -2.27
C HIS A 33 3.10 -9.47 -2.30
N VAL A 34 3.79 -9.43 -1.16
CA VAL A 34 5.19 -9.86 -1.04
C VAL A 34 5.34 -11.35 -1.39
N THR A 35 4.36 -12.17 -1.01
CA THR A 35 4.35 -13.60 -1.38
C THR A 35 4.25 -13.78 -2.89
N ASP A 36 3.35 -13.05 -3.55
CA ASP A 36 3.21 -13.05 -5.01
C ASP A 36 4.51 -12.57 -5.68
N GLU A 37 5.09 -11.45 -5.25
CA GLU A 37 6.37 -10.93 -5.74
C GLU A 37 7.52 -11.95 -5.59
N ALA A 38 7.58 -12.66 -4.47
CA ALA A 38 8.57 -13.68 -4.21
C ALA A 38 8.43 -14.87 -5.16
N LEU A 39 7.18 -15.30 -5.41
CA LEU A 39 6.86 -16.42 -6.30
C LEU A 39 7.02 -16.09 -7.79
N THR A 40 6.83 -14.82 -8.15
CA THR A 40 6.87 -14.36 -9.55
C THR A 40 8.20 -13.70 -9.93
N GLY A 41 9.16 -13.61 -9.01
CA GLY A 41 10.54 -13.21 -9.31
C GLY A 41 10.75 -11.70 -9.39
N PHE A 42 10.13 -10.92 -8.51
CA PHE A 42 10.19 -9.46 -8.49
C PHE A 42 11.60 -8.86 -8.59
N LEU A 43 12.58 -9.45 -7.90
CA LEU A 43 13.96 -8.92 -7.90
C LEU A 43 14.63 -8.95 -9.28
N SER A 44 14.18 -9.83 -10.19
CA SER A 44 14.67 -9.85 -11.58
C SER A 44 14.24 -8.62 -12.39
N VAL A 45 13.19 -7.91 -11.94
CA VAL A 45 12.72 -6.65 -12.53
C VAL A 45 13.21 -5.46 -11.73
N TYR A 46 13.13 -5.54 -10.39
CA TYR A 46 13.50 -4.44 -9.49
C TYR A 46 14.98 -4.06 -9.60
N ASN A 47 15.89 -5.03 -9.45
CA ASN A 47 17.34 -4.74 -9.40
C ASN A 47 17.85 -4.09 -10.70
N PRO A 48 17.52 -4.61 -11.90
CA PRO A 48 17.91 -3.95 -13.16
C PRO A 48 17.28 -2.56 -13.32
N THR A 49 16.06 -2.35 -12.82
CA THR A 49 15.40 -1.04 -12.84
C THR A 49 16.14 -0.03 -11.96
N VAL A 50 16.54 -0.43 -10.75
CA VAL A 50 17.32 0.41 -9.82
C VAL A 50 18.66 0.80 -10.43
N ILE A 51 19.38 -0.15 -11.02
CA ILE A 51 20.66 0.11 -11.69
C ILE A 51 20.44 1.07 -12.87
N GLY A 52 19.47 0.79 -13.74
CA GLY A 52 19.17 1.64 -14.90
C GLY A 52 18.73 3.05 -14.52
N LEU A 53 18.01 3.24 -13.41
CA LEU A 53 17.68 4.57 -12.88
C LEU A 53 18.91 5.29 -12.33
N ARG A 54 19.79 4.56 -11.62
CA ARG A 54 21.04 5.13 -11.10
C ARG A 54 21.95 5.59 -12.24
N ASP A 55 22.07 4.79 -13.30
CA ASP A 55 22.88 5.13 -14.47
C ASP A 55 22.33 6.36 -15.21
N LYS A 56 20.99 6.50 -15.29
CA LYS A 56 20.34 7.63 -15.97
C LYS A 56 20.33 8.91 -15.16
N LEU A 57 20.12 8.82 -13.85
CA LEU A 57 19.90 10.00 -12.99
C LEU A 57 21.17 10.42 -12.24
N GLY A 58 22.19 9.59 -12.19
CA GLY A 58 23.42 9.79 -11.40
C GLY A 58 23.22 9.69 -9.88
N PHE A 59 22.02 10.00 -9.39
CA PHE A 59 21.59 9.86 -8.01
C PHE A 59 20.25 9.13 -7.96
N TRP A 60 20.27 7.89 -7.46
CA TRP A 60 19.07 7.12 -7.15
C TRP A 60 19.28 6.35 -5.84
N PRO A 61 18.51 6.67 -4.77
CA PRO A 61 18.82 6.21 -3.41
C PRO A 61 18.41 4.76 -3.13
N MET A 62 17.64 4.13 -4.02
CA MET A 62 17.18 2.77 -3.80
C MET A 62 18.34 1.77 -3.93
N PRO A 63 18.52 0.86 -2.95
CA PRO A 63 19.53 -0.18 -3.01
C PRO A 63 19.10 -1.32 -3.95
N THR A 64 20.06 -2.16 -4.34
CA THR A 64 19.75 -3.49 -4.88
C THR A 64 19.73 -4.50 -3.73
N PHE A 65 19.00 -5.59 -3.90
CA PHE A 65 18.87 -6.60 -2.85
C PHE A 65 19.15 -8.02 -3.35
N GLY A 66 19.70 -8.84 -2.47
CA GLY A 66 19.59 -10.30 -2.57
C GLY A 66 18.22 -10.76 -2.06
N PHE A 67 17.79 -11.95 -2.50
CA PHE A 67 16.46 -12.49 -2.17
C PHE A 67 16.25 -12.67 -0.67
N ARG A 68 17.27 -13.18 0.04
CA ARG A 68 17.18 -13.44 1.48
C ARG A 68 17.04 -12.16 2.29
N GLU A 69 17.85 -11.15 1.97
CA GLU A 69 17.88 -9.86 2.66
C GLU A 69 16.57 -9.10 2.42
N TRP A 70 16.11 -9.09 1.16
CA TRP A 70 14.83 -8.49 0.78
C TRP A 70 13.66 -9.14 1.52
N LEU A 71 13.54 -10.46 1.44
CA LEU A 71 12.41 -11.18 2.04
C LEU A 71 12.42 -11.08 3.58
N THR A 72 13.60 -11.22 4.19
CA THR A 72 13.73 -11.09 5.65
C THR A 72 13.35 -9.69 6.12
N GLY A 73 13.83 -8.65 5.42
CA GLY A 73 13.48 -7.27 5.71
C GLY A 73 11.97 -7.01 5.63
N LEU A 74 11.31 -7.56 4.61
CA LEU A 74 9.86 -7.44 4.45
C LEU A 74 9.07 -8.21 5.50
N ILE A 75 9.51 -9.41 5.89
CA ILE A 75 8.90 -10.17 6.99
C ILE A 75 8.98 -9.37 8.29
N VAL A 76 10.16 -8.85 8.61
CA VAL A 76 10.34 -8.03 9.83
C VAL A 76 9.48 -6.77 9.77
N GLY A 77 9.47 -6.06 8.64
CA GLY A 77 8.62 -4.88 8.45
C GLY A 77 7.13 -5.18 8.61
N PHE A 78 6.65 -6.28 8.03
CA PHE A 78 5.27 -6.75 8.18
C PHE A 78 4.91 -7.06 9.64
N LEU A 79 5.79 -7.76 10.36
CA LEU A 79 5.57 -8.07 11.78
C LEU A 79 5.51 -6.80 12.64
N ILE A 80 6.36 -5.80 12.37
CA ILE A 80 6.30 -4.50 13.03
C ILE A 80 4.96 -3.81 12.73
N LEU A 81 4.52 -3.78 11.47
CA LEU A 81 3.23 -3.18 11.10
C LEU A 81 2.06 -3.87 11.82
N LEU A 82 2.06 -5.21 11.91
CA LEU A 82 1.06 -5.93 12.68
C LEU A 82 1.13 -5.61 14.18
N ALA A 83 2.32 -5.52 14.75
CA ALA A 83 2.52 -5.16 16.16
C ALA A 83 2.01 -3.75 16.50
N LEU A 84 1.95 -2.84 15.53
CA LEU A 84 1.38 -1.51 15.69
C LEU A 84 -0.16 -1.48 15.64
N SER A 85 -0.83 -2.59 15.26
CA SER A 85 -2.29 -2.65 15.15
C SER A 85 -3.04 -2.18 16.40
N PRO A 86 -2.65 -2.58 17.64
CA PRO A 86 -3.33 -2.11 18.85
C PRO A 86 -3.39 -0.59 18.92
N LEU A 87 -2.32 0.13 18.56
CA LEU A 87 -2.29 1.58 18.60
C LEU A 87 -3.30 2.23 17.64
N VAL A 88 -3.55 1.59 16.50
CA VAL A 88 -4.58 2.03 15.54
C VAL A 88 -5.98 1.79 16.08
N PHE A 89 -6.22 0.62 16.68
CA PHE A 89 -7.51 0.31 17.31
C PHE A 89 -7.83 1.24 18.50
N HIS A 90 -6.81 1.69 19.24
CA HIS A 90 -6.95 2.69 20.29
C HIS A 90 -7.12 4.13 19.76
N GLY A 91 -7.03 4.35 18.44
CA GLY A 91 -7.21 5.66 17.82
C GLY A 91 -6.06 6.64 18.09
N SER A 92 -4.83 6.14 18.30
CA SER A 92 -3.66 6.98 18.53
C SER A 92 -3.46 7.98 17.38
N ARG A 93 -3.43 9.28 17.71
CA ARG A 93 -3.36 10.36 16.71
C ARG A 93 -2.06 10.34 15.90
N TRP A 94 -0.95 9.93 16.51
CA TRP A 94 0.36 9.81 15.87
C TRP A 94 0.42 8.68 14.83
N MET A 95 -0.47 7.68 14.92
CA MET A 95 -0.55 6.62 13.91
C MET A 95 -1.14 7.10 12.59
N ARG A 96 -1.83 8.25 12.56
CA ARG A 96 -2.52 8.74 11.36
C ARG A 96 -1.55 9.13 10.23
N PRO A 97 -0.51 9.97 10.44
CA PRO A 97 0.45 10.27 9.39
C PRO A 97 1.15 9.00 8.88
N LEU A 98 1.52 8.08 9.79
CA LEU A 98 2.12 6.80 9.43
C LEU A 98 1.18 5.95 8.56
N PHE A 99 -0.11 5.91 8.91
CA PHE A 99 -1.08 5.14 8.16
C PHE A 99 -1.38 5.76 6.79
N TYR A 100 -1.46 7.09 6.69
CA TYR A 100 -1.53 7.76 5.39
C TYR A 100 -0.32 7.41 4.51
N PHE A 101 0.89 7.52 5.06
CA PHE A 101 2.11 7.19 4.36
C PHE A 101 2.10 5.74 3.85
N PHE A 102 1.79 4.79 4.73
CA PHE A 102 1.70 3.38 4.39
C PHE A 102 0.66 3.12 3.29
N ALA A 103 -0.56 3.64 3.43
CA ALA A 103 -1.62 3.45 2.46
C ALA A 103 -1.28 4.04 1.08
N ILE A 104 -0.65 5.22 1.04
CA ILE A 104 -0.24 5.86 -0.21
C ILE A 104 0.86 5.03 -0.91
N ILE A 105 1.88 4.57 -0.18
CA ILE A 105 2.94 3.74 -0.78
C ILE A 105 2.35 2.45 -1.34
N MET A 106 1.45 1.79 -0.62
CA MET A 106 0.82 0.55 -1.09
C MET A 106 -0.09 0.78 -2.30
N LEU A 107 -0.77 1.93 -2.37
CA LEU A 107 -1.54 2.33 -3.54
C LEU A 107 -0.63 2.52 -4.76
N LEU A 108 0.45 3.29 -4.60
CA LEU A 108 1.43 3.52 -5.66
C LEU A 108 2.13 2.24 -6.09
N ASN A 109 2.40 1.33 -5.13
CA ASN A 109 2.94 0.01 -5.40
C ASN A 109 1.97 -0.76 -6.32
N GLY A 110 0.73 -1.03 -5.88
CA GLY A 110 -0.23 -1.77 -6.71
C GLY A 110 -0.48 -1.13 -8.09
N LEU A 111 -0.44 0.20 -8.19
CA LEU A 111 -0.50 0.90 -9.47
C LEU A 111 0.74 0.61 -10.34
N GLY A 112 1.95 0.64 -9.78
CA GLY A 112 3.19 0.34 -10.48
C GLY A 112 3.22 -1.07 -11.09
N HIS A 113 2.75 -2.08 -10.36
CA HIS A 113 2.64 -3.45 -10.86
C HIS A 113 1.59 -3.59 -11.97
N THR A 114 0.50 -2.82 -11.88
CA THR A 114 -0.56 -2.78 -12.90
C THR A 114 -0.09 -2.09 -14.18
N THR A 115 0.51 -0.90 -14.07
CA THR A 115 1.02 -0.14 -15.20
C THR A 115 2.20 -0.84 -15.84
N GLY A 116 3.13 -1.39 -15.05
CA GLY A 116 4.23 -2.19 -15.56
C GLY A 116 3.76 -3.40 -16.35
N THR A 117 2.69 -4.07 -15.93
CA THR A 117 2.08 -5.16 -16.71
C THR A 117 1.55 -4.69 -18.06
N ILE A 118 0.83 -3.56 -18.09
CA ILE A 118 0.29 -2.97 -19.32
C ILE A 118 1.43 -2.55 -20.27
N LEU A 119 2.47 -1.92 -19.74
CA LEU A 119 3.61 -1.40 -20.52
C LEU A 119 4.61 -2.50 -20.91
N GLY A 120 4.76 -3.56 -20.11
CA GLY A 120 5.76 -4.64 -20.29
C GLY A 120 7.21 -4.23 -20.05
N HIS A 121 7.43 -3.06 -19.46
CA HIS A 121 8.74 -2.53 -19.16
C HIS A 121 8.66 -1.52 -18.01
N THR A 122 9.76 -1.36 -17.26
CA THR A 122 9.88 -0.32 -16.21
C THR A 122 10.60 0.91 -16.76
N LEU A 123 11.66 0.67 -17.53
CA LEU A 123 12.35 1.65 -18.36
C LEU A 123 12.30 1.17 -19.81
N THR A 124 12.42 2.07 -20.78
CA THR A 124 12.44 1.70 -22.20
C THR A 124 13.47 0.62 -22.54
N SER A 125 14.56 0.54 -21.77
CA SER A 125 15.63 -0.44 -21.86
C SER A 125 15.43 -1.72 -21.03
N ILE A 126 14.46 -1.75 -20.10
CA ILE A 126 14.26 -2.86 -19.16
C ILE A 126 12.88 -3.47 -19.38
N ARG A 127 12.84 -4.54 -20.17
CA ARG A 127 11.63 -5.32 -20.46
C ARG A 127 11.59 -6.56 -19.57
N PHE A 128 10.39 -7.05 -19.31
CA PHE A 128 10.18 -8.28 -18.55
C PHE A 128 9.02 -9.11 -19.13
N PRO A 129 9.02 -10.44 -18.93
CA PRO A 129 7.87 -11.28 -19.23
C PRO A 129 6.63 -10.76 -18.50
N ARG A 130 5.50 -10.66 -19.20
CA ARG A 130 4.23 -10.24 -18.60
C ARG A 130 3.52 -11.44 -17.97
N PRO A 131 2.76 -11.24 -16.88
CA PRO A 131 2.55 -9.97 -16.17
C PRO A 131 3.74 -9.57 -15.28
N MET A 132 3.80 -8.30 -14.86
CA MET A 132 4.82 -7.85 -13.90
C MET A 132 4.72 -8.69 -12.62
N PRO A 133 5.83 -9.16 -12.03
CA PRO A 133 5.81 -9.90 -10.78
C PRO A 133 5.00 -9.15 -9.72
N GLY A 134 4.12 -9.80 -8.96
CA GLY A 134 3.21 -9.12 -8.01
C GLY A 134 1.86 -8.65 -8.60
N PHE A 135 1.63 -8.79 -9.92
CA PHE A 135 0.40 -8.33 -10.57
C PHE A 135 -0.88 -9.01 -10.07
N TYR A 136 -0.82 -10.30 -9.74
CA TYR A 136 -2.02 -11.07 -9.37
C TYR A 136 -2.64 -10.57 -8.06
N SER A 137 -1.80 -10.09 -7.15
CA SER A 137 -2.18 -9.51 -5.86
C SER A 137 -2.38 -7.98 -5.91
N SER A 138 -2.02 -7.29 -6.99
CA SER A 138 -2.20 -5.84 -7.15
C SER A 138 -3.65 -5.36 -6.95
N PRO A 139 -4.70 -6.03 -7.49
CA PRO A 139 -6.08 -5.61 -7.23
C PRO A 139 -6.43 -5.60 -5.73
N LEU A 140 -5.90 -6.56 -4.97
CA LEU A 140 -6.14 -6.69 -3.53
C LEU A 140 -5.47 -5.55 -2.75
N ILE A 141 -4.21 -5.23 -3.05
CA ILE A 141 -3.48 -4.16 -2.36
C ILE A 141 -4.03 -2.77 -2.73
N LEU A 142 -4.50 -2.59 -3.97
CA LEU A 142 -5.23 -1.39 -4.40
C LEU A 142 -6.55 -1.21 -3.64
N ALA A 143 -7.37 -2.27 -3.57
CA ALA A 143 -8.63 -2.22 -2.84
C ALA A 143 -8.42 -1.91 -1.35
N ALA A 144 -7.45 -2.57 -0.71
CA ALA A 144 -7.14 -2.36 0.70
C ALA A 144 -6.61 -0.96 0.99
N SER A 145 -5.74 -0.41 0.13
CA SER A 145 -5.19 0.94 0.29
C SER A 145 -6.26 2.02 0.08
N ILE A 146 -7.14 1.88 -0.92
CA ILE A 146 -8.29 2.76 -1.11
C ILE A 146 -9.21 2.71 0.10
N TYR A 147 -9.54 1.50 0.59
CA TYR A 147 -10.36 1.34 1.79
C TYR A 147 -9.73 2.04 3.01
N ALA A 148 -8.43 1.87 3.23
CA ALA A 148 -7.70 2.55 4.31
C ALA A 148 -7.77 4.08 4.20
N LEU A 149 -7.55 4.65 3.02
CA LEU A 149 -7.64 6.10 2.79
C LEU A 149 -9.06 6.63 3.04
N VAL A 150 -10.09 5.88 2.61
CA VAL A 150 -11.49 6.23 2.89
C VAL A 150 -11.77 6.23 4.40
N GLN A 151 -11.32 5.23 5.16
CA GLN A 151 -11.51 5.19 6.61
C GLN A 151 -10.74 6.31 7.33
N LEU A 152 -9.50 6.58 6.92
CA LEU A 152 -8.70 7.69 7.45
C LEU A 152 -9.41 9.04 7.28
N ARG A 153 -9.97 9.30 6.08
CA ARG A 153 -10.73 10.52 5.77
C ARG A 153 -12.00 10.63 6.61
N ARG A 154 -12.80 9.55 6.70
CA ARG A 154 -14.05 9.55 7.47
C ARG A 154 -13.82 9.79 8.96
N THR A 155 -12.73 9.27 9.51
CA THR A 155 -12.36 9.46 10.93
C THR A 155 -11.77 10.85 11.19
N HIS A 156 -11.31 11.59 10.16
CA HIS A 156 -10.76 12.95 10.33
C HIS A 156 -11.86 14.00 10.43
N GLN A 157 -13.02 13.74 9.81
CA GLN A 157 -14.17 14.65 9.83
C GLN A 157 -14.97 14.58 11.14
N GLN A 158 -14.49 13.86 12.15
CA GLN A 158 -15.04 13.89 13.51
C GLN A 158 -14.60 15.19 14.21
N PRO A 159 -15.53 16.07 14.59
CA PRO A 159 -15.22 17.14 15.54
C PRO A 159 -14.75 16.50 16.84
N THR A 160 -13.60 16.94 17.37
CA THR A 160 -13.22 16.65 18.75
C THR A 160 -14.30 17.25 19.65
N ALA A 161 -15.08 16.38 20.30
CA ALA A 161 -15.97 16.75 21.40
C ALA A 161 -15.15 17.23 22.59
#